data_AF-A0A3M1BCZ2-F1
#
_entry.id   AF-A0A3M1BCZ2-F1
#
_cell.length_a   1.000
_cell.length_b   1.000
_cell.length_c   1.000
_cell.angle_alpha   90.00
_cell.angle_beta   90.00
_cell.angle_gamma   90.00
#
_symmetry.space_group_name_H-M   'P 1'
#
loop_
_entity.id
_entity.type
_entity.pdbx_description
1 polymer ?
#
loop_
_entity_poly.entity_id
_entity_poly.type
_entity_poly.pdbx_seq_one_letter_code
_entity_poly.pdbx_strand_id
1 'polypeptide(L)'
;MEELKKIIRDIPDFPKPGILFKDITPLLNDPRAFQRAVDALVERHGGKTIDRIVGIESRGFIFGSALAYRLGVGFVPVRKPGKLPYRT
;
A
#
# COMPACT_ATOMS: atom_id res chain seq x y z
N MET A 1 -8.80 -6.82 -12.12
CA MET A 1 -9.08 -6.30 -10.76
C MET A 1 -9.72 -7.33 -9.85
N GLU A 2 -10.73 -8.10 -10.29
CA GLU A 2 -11.34 -9.12 -9.43
C GLU A 2 -10.39 -10.26 -9.04
N GLU A 3 -9.43 -10.58 -9.89
CA GLU A 3 -8.38 -11.56 -9.56
C GLU A 3 -7.55 -11.14 -8.35
N LEU A 4 -7.20 -9.86 -8.23
CA LEU A 4 -6.44 -9.35 -7.08
C LEU A 4 -7.26 -9.47 -5.78
N LYS A 5 -8.57 -9.23 -5.84
CA LYS A 5 -9.43 -9.37 -4.66
C LYS A 5 -9.49 -10.81 -4.14
N LYS A 6 -9.48 -11.79 -5.05
CA LYS A 6 -9.50 -13.23 -4.70
C LYS A 6 -8.24 -13.69 -3.97
N ILE A 7 -7.12 -12.99 -4.14
CA ILE A 7 -5.84 -13.31 -3.48
C ILE A 7 -5.80 -12.77 -2.04
N ILE A 8 -6.58 -11.73 -1.74
CA ILE A 8 -6.69 -11.19 -0.39
C ILE A 8 -7.51 -12.16 0.46
N ARG A 9 -6.98 -12.52 1.64
CA ARG A 9 -7.68 -13.40 2.59
C ARG A 9 -8.35 -12.59 3.68
N ASP A 10 -9.50 -13.09 4.12
CA ASP A 10 -10.23 -12.52 5.24
C ASP A 10 -9.86 -13.24 6.52
N ILE A 11 -9.47 -12.48 7.54
CA ILE A 11 -9.15 -12.98 8.87
C ILE A 11 -10.19 -12.39 9.84
N PRO A 12 -11.16 -13.20 10.31
CA PRO A 12 -12.16 -12.72 11.26
C PRO A 12 -11.52 -12.41 12.62
N ASP A 13 -12.12 -11.46 13.35
CA ASP A 13 -11.81 -11.08 14.73
C ASP A 13 -10.37 -10.63 15.00
N PHE A 14 -9.70 -10.06 14.00
CA PHE A 14 -8.35 -9.51 14.14
C PHE A 14 -8.30 -7.99 13.88
N PRO A 15 -7.55 -7.21 14.68
CA PRO A 15 -6.83 -7.59 15.90
C PRO A 15 -7.73 -7.71 17.15
N LYS A 16 -9.05 -7.52 17.00
CA LYS A 16 -10.03 -7.65 18.08
C LYS A 16 -11.37 -8.13 17.51
N PRO A 17 -12.26 -8.70 18.35
CA PRO A 17 -13.56 -9.19 17.92
C PRO A 17 -14.39 -8.15 17.15
N GLY A 18 -15.12 -8.62 16.14
CA GLY A 18 -15.98 -7.82 15.26
C GLY A 18 -15.27 -7.15 14.08
N ILE A 19 -13.96 -7.38 13.89
CA ILE A 19 -13.21 -6.85 12.74
C ILE A 19 -12.94 -7.97 11.75
N LEU A 20 -13.38 -7.79 10.50
CA LEU A 20 -12.94 -8.62 9.37
C LEU A 20 -11.67 -8.03 8.76
N PHE A 21 -10.52 -8.57 9.15
CA PHE A 21 -9.23 -8.07 8.70
C PHE A 21 -8.90 -8.55 7.29
N LYS A 22 -8.58 -7.61 6.40
CA LYS A 22 -8.13 -7.90 5.03
C LYS A 22 -6.63 -8.12 5.01
N ASP A 23 -6.21 -9.37 4.96
CA ASP A 23 -4.80 -9.71 4.90
C ASP A 23 -4.29 -9.78 3.46
N ILE A 24 -3.43 -8.82 3.16
CA ILE A 24 -2.81 -8.61 1.86
C ILE A 24 -1.52 -9.41 1.66
N THR A 25 -1.00 -10.10 2.67
CA THR A 25 0.31 -10.78 2.54
C THR A 25 0.37 -11.81 1.41
N PRO A 26 -0.70 -12.57 1.05
CA PRO A 26 -0.63 -13.45 -0.11
C PRO A 26 -0.44 -12.67 -1.42
N LEU A 27 -1.08 -11.50 -1.56
CA LEU A 27 -0.91 -10.62 -2.71
C LEU A 27 0.52 -10.09 -2.79
N LEU A 28 1.12 -9.74 -1.64
CA LEU A 28 2.51 -9.27 -1.58
C LEU A 28 3.52 -10.37 -1.92
N ASN A 29 3.21 -11.64 -1.59
CA ASN A 29 4.07 -12.78 -1.88
C ASN A 29 4.00 -13.26 -3.33
N ASP A 30 2.92 -12.93 -4.06
CA ASP A 30 2.80 -13.20 -5.49
C ASP A 30 3.40 -12.04 -6.29
N PRO A 31 4.53 -12.24 -7.00
CA PRO A 31 5.21 -11.16 -7.71
C PRO A 31 4.35 -10.55 -8.83
N ARG A 32 3.53 -11.36 -9.52
CA ARG A 32 2.66 -10.88 -10.60
C ARG A 32 1.49 -10.10 -10.04
N ALA A 33 0.89 -10.57 -8.95
CA ALA A 33 -0.22 -9.88 -8.30
C ALA A 33 0.24 -8.55 -7.70
N PHE A 34 1.39 -8.51 -7.03
CA PHE A 34 1.93 -7.29 -6.47
C PHE A 34 2.27 -6.26 -7.56
N GLN A 35 2.96 -6.69 -8.63
CA GLN A 35 3.25 -5.82 -9.77
C GLN A 35 1.97 -5.26 -10.39
N ARG A 36 0.98 -6.12 -10.66
CA ARG A 36 -0.31 -5.70 -11.24
C ARG A 36 -1.07 -4.74 -10.35
N ALA A 37 -1.00 -4.92 -9.03
CA ALA A 37 -1.63 -4.01 -8.07
C ALA A 37 -0.99 -2.62 -8.10
N VAL A 38 0.35 -2.54 -8.17
CA VAL A 38 1.06 -1.25 -8.31
C VAL A 38 0.75 -0.61 -9.67
N ASP A 39 0.74 -1.39 -10.75
CA ASP A 39 0.37 -0.91 -12.09
C ASP A 39 -1.04 -0.33 -12.12
N ALA A 40 -2.01 -0.99 -11.46
CA ALA A 40 -3.38 -0.49 -11.36
C ALA A 40 -3.44 0.86 -10.64
N LEU A 41 -2.59 1.08 -9.65
CA LEU A 41 -2.50 2.37 -8.95
C LEU A 41 -1.92 3.46 -9.87
N VAL A 42 -0.90 3.14 -10.67
CA VAL A 42 -0.35 4.07 -11.68
C VAL A 42 -1.40 4.41 -12.73
N GLU A 43 -2.02 3.40 -13.35
CA GLU A 43 -3.06 3.52 -14.38
C GLU A 43 -4.20 4.43 -13.91
N ARG A 44 -4.66 4.27 -12.66
CA ARG A 44 -5.73 5.07 -12.07
C ARG A 44 -5.43 6.56 -12.00
N HIS A 45 -4.15 6.94 -11.95
CA HIS A 45 -3.73 8.34 -11.84
C HIS A 45 -3.12 8.87 -13.14
N GLY A 46 -3.28 8.15 -14.25
CA GLY A 46 -2.76 8.53 -15.56
C GLY A 46 -3.16 9.95 -15.98
N GLY A 47 -2.18 10.71 -16.47
CA GLY A 47 -2.36 12.09 -16.93
C GLY A 47 -2.27 13.17 -15.86
N LYS A 48 -2.08 12.81 -14.58
CA LYS A 48 -1.82 13.78 -13.50
C LYS A 48 -0.33 13.83 -13.19
N THR A 49 0.18 15.05 -13.01
CA THR A 49 1.49 15.26 -12.40
C THR A 49 1.38 14.93 -10.92
N ILE A 50 2.18 13.98 -10.46
CA ILE A 50 2.32 13.62 -9.05
C ILE A 50 3.72 14.02 -8.63
N ASP A 51 3.85 14.84 -7.58
CA ASP A 51 5.16 15.28 -7.09
C ASP A 51 5.72 14.37 -5.99
N ARG A 52 4.83 13.78 -5.19
CA ARG A 52 5.15 12.97 -4.01
C ARG A 52 4.08 11.91 -3.76
N ILE A 53 4.50 10.78 -3.19
CA ILE A 53 3.61 9.76 -2.62
C ILE A 53 3.75 9.76 -1.10
N VAL A 54 2.64 9.87 -0.39
CA VAL A 54 2.60 9.79 1.07
C VAL A 54 2.08 8.41 1.48
N GLY A 55 2.83 7.70 2.32
CA GLY A 55 2.42 6.41 2.88
C GLY A 55 2.09 6.54 4.36
N ILE A 56 0.97 5.97 4.79
CA ILE A 56 0.62 5.85 6.22
C ILE A 56 1.19 4.55 6.79
N GLU A 57 1.79 4.61 7.97
CA GLU A 57 2.43 3.43 8.54
C GLU A 57 1.47 2.28 8.88
N SER A 58 1.95 1.04 8.95
CA SER A 58 3.23 0.55 8.42
C SER A 58 3.02 -0.08 7.03
N ARG A 59 1.90 -0.75 6.84
CA ARG A 59 1.58 -1.49 5.59
C ARG A 59 1.38 -0.57 4.39
N GLY A 60 0.96 0.69 4.60
CA GLY A 60 0.86 1.67 3.52
C GLY A 60 2.20 2.01 2.88
N PHE A 61 3.32 1.79 3.59
CA PHE A 61 4.66 2.00 3.05
C PHE A 61 5.00 1.02 1.92
N ILE A 62 4.42 -0.17 1.92
CA ILE A 62 4.74 -1.22 0.95
C ILE A 62 4.31 -0.77 -0.44
N PHE A 63 3.02 -0.44 -0.60
CA PHE A 63 2.51 0.08 -1.87
C PHE A 63 2.97 1.51 -2.14
N GLY A 64 3.04 2.36 -1.11
CA GLY A 64 3.43 3.75 -1.26
C GLY A 64 4.85 3.91 -1.79
N SER A 65 5.81 3.14 -1.26
CA SER A 65 7.20 3.18 -1.75
C SER A 65 7.34 2.58 -3.14
N ALA A 66 6.66 1.46 -3.43
CA ALA A 66 6.65 0.87 -4.76
C ALA A 66 6.03 1.80 -5.81
N LEU A 67 4.93 2.48 -5.48
CA LEU A 67 4.30 3.46 -6.35
C LEU A 67 5.19 4.69 -6.58
N ALA A 68 5.83 5.20 -5.53
CA ALA A 68 6.78 6.31 -5.63
C ALA A 68 7.94 5.96 -6.57
N TYR A 69 8.51 4.77 -6.40
CA TYR A 69 9.56 4.23 -7.27
C TYR A 69 9.09 4.13 -8.72
N ARG A 70 7.90 3.56 -8.96
CA ARG A 70 7.34 3.40 -10.31
C ARG A 70 7.01 4.71 -11.02
N LEU A 71 6.66 5.76 -10.28
CA LEU A 71 6.38 7.10 -10.82
C LEU A 71 7.61 8.00 -10.90
N GLY A 72 8.76 7.59 -10.33
CA GLY A 72 9.97 8.41 -10.29
C GLY A 72 9.89 9.62 -9.36
N VAL A 73 9.12 9.52 -8.28
CA VAL A 73 8.84 10.64 -7.35
C VAL A 73 9.27 10.33 -5.92
N GLY A 74 9.36 11.36 -5.08
CA GLY A 74 9.73 11.20 -3.67
C GLY A 74 8.63 10.52 -2.85
N PHE A 75 9.04 9.68 -1.89
CA PHE A 75 8.16 9.06 -0.90
C PHE A 75 8.23 9.79 0.45
N VAL A 76 7.09 10.04 1.08
CA VAL A 76 6.97 10.70 2.39
C VAL A 76 6.30 9.75 3.39
N PRO A 77 7.01 9.27 4.43
CA PRO A 77 6.43 8.42 5.46
C PRO A 77 5.65 9.24 6.50
N VAL A 78 4.38 8.89 6.72
CA VAL A 78 3.57 9.38 7.84
C VAL A 78 3.45 8.29 8.88
N ARG A 79 3.79 8.61 10.13
CA ARG A 79 3.81 7.67 11.25
C ARG A 79 3.02 8.20 12.44
N LYS A 80 2.67 7.30 13.37
CA LYS A 80 2.14 7.67 14.68
C LYS A 80 3.10 8.62 15.41
N PRO A 81 2.60 9.43 16.36
CA PRO A 81 3.42 10.34 17.14
C PRO A 81 4.66 9.66 17.75
N GLY A 82 5.79 10.36 17.73
CA GLY A 82 7.06 9.89 18.30
C GLY A 82 7.81 8.83 17.48
N LYS A 83 7.36 8.49 16.26
CA LYS A 83 8.02 7.50 15.39
C LYS A 83 8.88 8.08 14.27
N LEU A 84 8.83 9.39 14.05
CA LEU A 84 9.72 10.09 13.13
C LEU A 84 10.86 10.74 13.95
N PRO A 85 12.14 10.58 13.53
CA PRO A 85 13.29 11.00 14.33
C PRO A 85 13.65 12.48 14.17
N TYR A 86 13.22 13.11 13.07
CA TYR A 86 13.48 14.52 12.80
C TYR A 86 12.29 15.39 13.20
N ARG A 87 12.48 16.70 13.22
CA ARG A 87 11.41 17.66 13.51
C ARG A 87 10.24 17.44 12.55
N THR A 88 9.07 17.18 13.12
CA THR A 88 7.79 16.97 12.43
C THR A 88 6.82 18.10 12.71
#